data_AF-A0A515KK52-F1
#
_entry.id   AF-A0A515KK52-F1
#
_cell.length_a   1.000
_cell.length_b   1.000
_cell.length_c   1.000
_cell.angle_alpha   90.00
_cell.angle_beta   90.00
_cell.angle_gamma   90.00
#
_symmetry.space_group_name_H-M   'P 1'
#
loop_
_entity.id
_entity.type
_entity.pdbx_description
1 polymer ?
#
loop_
_entity_poly.entity_id
_entity_poly.type
_entity_poly.pdbx_seq_one_letter_code
_entity_poly.pdbx_strand_id
1 'polypeptide(L)'
;MRHGMEMSEPRSPDSPTAASTLEDSILDVLSRGTGTLSAPEIAHAITPEGDWHSLLMPIRRAAVQLALAGRLVIYRKGKPADPNDFRGVYRLGLPRQD
;
A
#
# COMPACT_ATOMS: atom_id res chain seq x y z
N MET A 1 24.80 -41.63 -10.49
CA MET A 1 25.37 -40.31 -10.82
C MET A 1 24.29 -39.26 -10.55
N ARG A 2 24.61 -38.29 -9.68
CA ARG A 2 24.10 -36.91 -9.59
C ARG A 2 22.61 -36.71 -9.27
N HIS A 3 22.35 -36.22 -8.06
CA HIS A 3 21.84 -34.88 -7.72
C HIS A 3 20.30 -34.85 -7.79
N GLY A 4 19.56 -34.54 -6.72
CA GLY A 4 19.84 -33.54 -5.70
C GLY A 4 18.86 -32.38 -5.91
N MET A 5 18.36 -31.81 -4.79
CA MET A 5 17.59 -30.57 -4.73
C MET A 5 16.17 -30.62 -5.32
N GLU A 6 15.17 -29.88 -4.86
CA GLU A 6 14.98 -28.98 -3.72
C GLU A 6 13.47 -28.65 -3.74
N MET A 7 12.88 -28.51 -2.57
CA MET A 7 11.90 -27.48 -2.22
C MET A 7 11.13 -26.78 -3.35
N SER A 8 9.80 -26.85 -3.26
CA SER A 8 8.97 -25.64 -3.15
C SER A 8 7.53 -26.06 -2.88
N GLU A 9 7.06 -25.84 -1.65
CA GLU A 9 5.64 -25.59 -1.41
C GLU A 9 5.18 -24.56 -2.44
N PRO A 10 4.14 -24.82 -3.25
CA PRO A 10 3.49 -23.72 -3.96
C PRO A 10 2.82 -22.87 -2.88
N ARG A 11 3.48 -21.77 -2.48
CA ARG A 11 2.86 -20.71 -1.70
C ARG A 11 1.72 -20.16 -2.53
N SER A 12 0.53 -20.71 -2.23
CA SER A 12 -0.83 -20.26 -2.51
C SER A 12 -1.05 -19.50 -3.83
N PRO A 13 -1.85 -20.06 -4.76
CA PRO A 13 -2.37 -19.29 -5.89
C PRO A 13 -3.48 -18.37 -5.40
N ASP A 14 -3.18 -17.10 -5.10
CA ASP A 14 -4.24 -16.10 -5.06
C ASP A 14 -4.43 -15.54 -6.48
N SER A 15 -5.35 -16.16 -7.19
CA SER A 15 -6.01 -15.63 -8.38
C SER A 15 -7.41 -16.23 -8.36
N PRO A 16 -8.49 -15.43 -8.55
CA PRO A 16 -8.63 -14.58 -9.73
C PRO A 16 -9.26 -13.20 -9.45
N THR A 17 -9.26 -12.33 -10.47
CA THR A 17 -10.05 -11.10 -10.60
C THR A 17 -11.31 -11.03 -9.73
N ALA A 18 -11.21 -10.38 -8.58
CA ALA A 18 -12.31 -9.95 -7.73
C ALA A 18 -12.02 -8.49 -7.38
N ALA A 19 -13.06 -7.65 -7.32
CA ALA A 19 -12.95 -6.19 -7.14
C ALA A 19 -11.80 -5.84 -6.18
N SER A 20 -10.70 -5.27 -6.71
CA SER A 20 -9.53 -4.95 -5.90
C SER A 20 -9.98 -4.06 -4.76
N THR A 21 -9.65 -4.46 -3.54
CA THR A 21 -9.94 -3.63 -2.37
C THR A 21 -9.18 -2.31 -2.52
N LEU A 22 -9.68 -1.25 -1.89
CA LEU A 22 -8.96 0.02 -1.87
C LEU A 22 -7.53 -0.14 -1.33
N GLU A 23 -7.34 -1.06 -0.38
CA GLU A 23 -6.04 -1.41 0.18
C GLU A 23 -5.09 -1.97 -0.88
N ASP A 24 -5.54 -2.93 -1.70
CA ASP A 24 -4.74 -3.47 -2.80
C ASP A 24 -4.44 -2.42 -3.87
N SER A 25 -5.40 -1.56 -4.20
CA SER A 25 -5.17 -0.44 -5.12
C SER A 25 -4.11 0.54 -4.59
N ILE A 26 -4.14 0.84 -3.29
CA ILE A 26 -3.11 1.69 -2.65
C ILE A 26 -1.72 1.05 -2.78
N LEU A 27 -1.61 -0.25 -2.49
CA LEU A 27 -0.34 -0.96 -2.56
C LEU A 27 0.18 -1.10 -3.99
N ASP A 28 -0.70 -1.38 -4.95
CA ASP A 28 -0.37 -1.42 -6.37
C ASP A 28 0.18 -0.06 -6.85
N VAL A 29 -0.52 1.04 -6.54
CA VAL A 29 -0.05 2.39 -6.87
C VAL A 29 1.31 2.70 -6.23
N LEU A 30 1.50 2.35 -4.95
CA LEU A 30 2.77 2.56 -4.26
C LEU A 30 3.90 1.70 -4.84
N SER A 31 3.62 0.48 -5.30
CA SER A 31 4.61 -0.43 -5.89
C SER A 31 5.10 0.01 -7.27
N ARG A 32 4.27 0.74 -8.01
CA ARG A 32 4.64 1.34 -9.31
C ARG A 32 5.47 2.62 -9.13
N GLY A 33 5.40 3.24 -7.95
CA GLY A 33 6.15 4.44 -7.60
C GLY A 33 7.55 4.13 -7.08
N THR A 34 8.47 5.10 -7.19
CA THR A 34 9.85 4.99 -6.68
C THR A 34 10.02 5.54 -5.27
N GLY A 35 8.92 5.76 -4.54
CA GLY A 35 8.98 6.38 -3.22
C GLY A 35 7.63 6.46 -2.53
N THR A 36 7.51 7.43 -1.63
CA THR A 36 6.26 7.67 -0.90
C THR A 36 5.31 8.52 -1.72
N LEU A 37 4.00 8.40 -1.53
CA LEU A 37 2.96 9.21 -2.17
C LEU A 37 2.01 9.81 -1.12
N SER A 38 1.38 10.92 -1.44
CA SER A 38 0.33 11.53 -0.62
C SER A 38 -1.02 10.90 -0.94
N ALA A 39 -1.99 10.96 -0.01
CA ALA A 39 -3.36 10.50 -0.29
C ALA A 39 -4.00 11.06 -1.57
N PRO A 40 -3.89 12.36 -1.91
CA PRO A 40 -4.42 12.85 -3.19
C PRO A 40 -3.69 12.26 -4.41
N GLU A 41 -2.37 12.03 -4.34
CA GLU A 41 -1.62 11.39 -5.44
C GLU A 41 -2.14 9.95 -5.68
N ILE A 42 -2.40 9.22 -4.59
CA ILE A 42 -2.97 7.87 -4.68
C ILE A 42 -4.42 7.92 -5.18
N ALA A 43 -5.22 8.88 -4.70
CA ALA A 43 -6.59 9.06 -5.17
C ALA A 43 -6.64 9.35 -6.67
N HIS A 44 -5.77 10.22 -7.17
CA HIS A 44 -5.65 10.51 -8.60
C HIS A 44 -5.18 9.32 -9.41
N ALA A 45 -4.28 8.49 -8.87
CA ALA A 45 -3.84 7.27 -9.55
C ALA A 45 -4.97 6.22 -9.66
N ILE A 46 -5.90 6.20 -8.70
CA ILE A 46 -7.05 5.28 -8.68
C ILE A 46 -8.21 5.82 -9.52
N THR A 47 -8.53 7.11 -9.39
CA THR A 47 -9.62 7.77 -10.12
C THR A 47 -9.15 9.12 -10.68
N PRO A 48 -8.52 9.15 -11.86
CA PRO A 48 -8.01 10.40 -12.43
C PRO A 48 -9.13 11.33 -12.89
N GLU A 49 -10.25 10.79 -13.37
CA GLU A 49 -11.38 11.53 -13.95
C GLU A 49 -12.61 11.58 -13.03
N GLY A 50 -12.52 11.00 -11.82
CA GLY A 50 -13.63 10.90 -10.86
C GLY A 50 -13.49 11.79 -9.63
N ASP A 51 -14.38 11.58 -8.64
CA ASP A 51 -14.36 12.28 -7.36
C ASP A 51 -13.26 11.72 -6.43
N TRP A 52 -12.02 12.11 -6.71
CA TRP A 52 -10.85 11.73 -5.93
C TRP A 52 -10.92 12.29 -4.49
N HIS A 53 -11.64 13.40 -4.28
CA HIS A 53 -11.77 14.02 -2.97
C HIS A 53 -12.57 13.12 -2.00
N SER A 54 -13.58 12.41 -2.52
CA SER A 54 -14.34 11.40 -1.79
C SER A 54 -13.51 10.19 -1.40
N LEU A 55 -12.41 9.89 -2.10
CA LEU A 55 -11.49 8.80 -1.77
C LEU A 55 -10.51 9.15 -0.65
N LEU A 56 -10.32 10.43 -0.29
CA LEU A 56 -9.31 10.82 0.71
C LEU A 56 -9.56 10.18 2.09
N MET A 57 -10.81 10.18 2.56
CA MET A 57 -11.18 9.55 3.83
C MET A 57 -11.07 8.02 3.78
N PRO A 58 -11.61 7.33 2.75
CA PRO A 58 -11.36 5.91 2.53
C PRO A 58 -9.87 5.54 2.47
N ILE A 59 -9.06 6.29 1.71
CA ILE A 59 -7.61 6.04 1.58
C ILE A 59 -6.93 6.19 2.93
N ARG A 60 -7.28 7.22 3.71
CA ARG A 60 -6.74 7.40 5.06
C ARG A 60 -7.04 6.18 5.94
N ARG A 61 -8.29 5.70 5.95
CA ARG A 61 -8.68 4.52 6.75
C ARG A 61 -7.94 3.26 6.30
N ALA A 62 -7.88 3.01 5.00
CA ALA A 62 -7.14 1.89 4.42
C ALA A 62 -5.64 1.97 4.76
N ALA A 63 -5.03 3.16 4.67
CA ALA A 63 -3.64 3.37 5.05
C ALA A 63 -3.36 3.05 6.52
N VAL A 64 -4.29 3.40 7.43
CA VAL A 64 -4.21 3.03 8.85
C VAL A 64 -4.20 1.51 9.00
N GLN A 65 -5.16 0.82 8.38
CA GLN A 65 -5.27 -0.64 8.48
C GLN A 65 -4.03 -1.34 7.91
N LEU A 66 -3.56 -0.91 6.74
CA LEU A 66 -2.34 -1.43 6.13
C LEU A 66 -1.10 -1.17 6.99
N ALA A 67 -1.02 -0.02 7.66
CA ALA A 67 0.09 0.30 8.53
C ALA A 67 0.08 -0.51 9.83
N LEU A 68 -1.11 -0.72 10.42
CA LEU A 68 -1.27 -1.62 11.56
C LEU A 68 -0.94 -3.07 11.20
N ALA A 69 -1.22 -3.49 9.96
CA ALA A 69 -0.86 -4.79 9.42
C ALA A 69 0.63 -4.91 9.00
N GLY A 70 1.41 -3.83 9.10
CA GLY A 70 2.82 -3.83 8.69
C GLY A 70 3.04 -3.91 7.16
N ARG A 71 2.00 -3.70 6.36
CA ARG A 71 2.07 -3.72 4.88
C ARG A 71 2.37 -2.35 4.27
N LEU A 72 2.27 -1.27 5.05
CA LEU A 72 2.48 0.12 4.64
C LEU A 72 3.14 0.89 5.78
N VAL A 73 3.89 1.94 5.47
CA VAL A 73 4.43 2.87 6.46
C VAL A 73 3.90 4.27 6.19
N ILE A 74 3.37 4.90 7.23
CA ILE A 74 2.93 6.30 7.20
C ILE A 74 4.09 7.16 7.65
N TYR A 75 4.47 8.13 6.83
CA TYR A 75 5.56 9.05 7.09
C TYR A 75 5.04 10.47 7.29
N ARG A 76 5.67 11.17 8.22
CA ARG A 76 5.44 12.60 8.47
C ARG A 76 6.78 13.29 8.68
N LYS A 77 7.02 14.36 7.93
CA LYS A 77 8.32 15.08 7.92
C LYS A 77 9.52 14.10 7.71
N GLY A 78 9.33 13.09 6.86
CA GLY A 78 10.35 12.08 6.54
C GLY A 78 10.55 10.96 7.59
N LYS A 79 9.82 10.96 8.71
CA LYS A 79 9.91 9.94 9.75
C LYS A 79 8.65 9.07 9.78
N PRO A 80 8.75 7.77 10.09
CA PRO A 80 7.58 6.95 10.39
C PRO A 80 6.74 7.60 11.49
N ALA A 81 5.43 7.67 11.28
CA ALA A 81 4.46 8.26 12.17
C ALA A 81 3.49 7.18 12.68
N ASP A 82 2.92 7.42 13.86
CA ASP A 82 1.88 6.55 14.41
C ASP A 82 0.64 6.57 13.51
N PRO A 83 0.14 5.40 13.07
CA PRO A 83 -1.06 5.31 12.23
C PRO A 83 -2.33 5.91 12.86
N ASN A 84 -2.43 5.96 14.18
CA ASN A 84 -3.63 6.45 14.87
C ASN A 84 -3.58 7.95 15.20
N ASP A 85 -2.40 8.59 15.17
CA ASP A 85 -2.25 10.00 15.61
C ASP A 85 -1.73 10.95 14.51
N PHE A 86 -1.49 10.49 13.28
CA PHE A 86 -1.00 11.40 12.23
C PHE A 86 -2.06 12.41 11.77
N ARG A 87 -1.64 13.68 11.68
CA ARG A 87 -2.45 14.81 11.18
C ARG A 87 -1.64 15.69 10.23
N GLY A 88 -2.36 16.40 9.36
CA GLY A 88 -1.78 17.33 8.39
C GLY A 88 -1.16 16.59 7.21
N VAL A 89 -0.05 17.09 6.68
CA VAL A 89 0.65 16.49 5.54
C VAL A 89 1.33 15.19 5.96
N TYR A 90 0.96 14.08 5.31
CA TYR A 90 1.55 12.76 5.47
C TYR A 90 1.88 12.16 4.11
N ARG A 91 2.79 11.18 4.12
CA ARG A 91 3.20 10.40 2.96
C ARG A 91 3.03 8.92 3.29
N LEU A 92 2.69 8.11 2.31
CA LEU A 92 2.48 6.68 2.43
C LEU A 92 3.55 5.99 1.60
N GLY A 93 4.19 4.95 2.12
CA GLY A 93 5.20 4.20 1.41
C GLY A 93 5.13 2.72 1.75
N LEU A 94 5.72 1.89 0.89
CA LEU A 94 5.91 0.49 1.20
C LEU A 94 6.92 0.34 2.35
N PRO A 95 6.77 -0.68 3.21
CA PRO A 95 7.76 -0.98 4.23
C PRO A 95 9.09 -1.31 3.55
N ARG A 96 10.15 -0.61 3.96
CA ARG A 96 11.52 -0.97 3.56
C ARG A 96 11.81 -2.35 4.14
N GLN A 97 11.93 -3.35 3.27
CA GLN A 97 12.57 -4.63 3.62
C GLN A 97 14.07 -4.32 3.65
N ASP A 98 14.61 -4.01 4.82
CA ASP A 98 16.07 -3.99 5.06
C ASP A 98 16.48 -5.33 5.66
#